data_AF-A0A380K350-F1
#
_entry.id   AF-A0A380K350-F1
#
_cell.length_a   1.000
_cell.length_b   1.000
_cell.length_c   1.000
_cell.angle_alpha   90.00
_cell.angle_beta   90.00
_cell.angle_gamma   90.00
#
_symmetry.space_group_name_H-M   'P 1'
#
loop_
_entity.id
_entity.type
_entity.pdbx_description
1 polymer ?
#
loop_
_entity_poly.entity_id
_entity_poly.type
_entity_poly.pdbx_seq_one_letter_code
_entity_poly.pdbx_strand_id
1 'polypeptide(L)'
;MAKTGLNFGEKLQIVDKSYRVITDALKLDDVFGKLTFRSIEGAELIYEDDRSQRNDDGSYVQVPTGEVRGITLGIHSANQHETLFFTIVDMSEQEITDLGLNYREEVELTDIVVTYSAIGRNDNYRLYASGIKKKGATPKDHAKAEDKK
;
A
#
# COMPACT_ATOMS: atom_id res chain seq x y z
N MET A 1 26.61 -7.65 -18.37
CA MET A 1 26.89 -7.45 -16.94
C MET A 1 26.11 -8.49 -16.16
N ALA A 2 26.77 -9.30 -15.34
CA ALA A 2 26.06 -10.21 -14.44
C ALA A 2 25.19 -9.37 -13.49
N LYS A 3 23.88 -9.64 -13.45
CA LYS A 3 23.02 -9.09 -12.40
C LYS A 3 23.40 -9.80 -11.11
N THR A 4 24.31 -9.22 -10.34
CA THR A 4 24.63 -9.71 -9.00
C THR A 4 23.45 -9.37 -8.09
N GLY A 5 22.64 -10.36 -7.73
CA GLY A 5 21.47 -10.20 -6.85
C GLY A 5 20.36 -11.21 -7.13
N LEU A 6 19.46 -11.41 -6.15
CA LEU A 6 18.25 -12.23 -6.32
C LEU A 6 17.32 -11.55 -7.35
N ASN A 7 16.83 -12.33 -8.31
CA ASN A 7 15.87 -11.86 -9.30
C ASN A 7 14.45 -12.06 -8.75
N PHE A 8 13.78 -10.95 -8.45
CA PHE A 8 12.40 -10.93 -7.97
C PHE A 8 11.37 -10.60 -9.07
N GLY A 9 11.75 -10.79 -10.34
CA GLY A 9 10.86 -10.57 -11.48
C GLY A 9 10.79 -9.11 -11.96
N GLU A 10 9.76 -8.83 -12.76
CA GLU A 10 9.48 -7.49 -13.27
C GLU A 10 8.96 -6.55 -12.17
N LYS A 11 9.17 -5.24 -12.36
CA LYS A 11 8.63 -4.26 -11.42
C LYS A 11 7.12 -4.15 -11.63
N LEU A 12 6.35 -4.17 -10.55
CA LEU A 12 4.92 -3.90 -10.59
C LEU A 12 4.69 -2.39 -10.55
N GLN A 13 3.86 -1.87 -11.45
CA GLN A 13 3.38 -0.50 -11.37
C GLN A 13 2.21 -0.42 -10.38
N ILE A 14 2.37 0.39 -9.34
CA ILE A 14 1.32 0.70 -8.37
C ILE A 14 1.10 2.21 -8.48
N VAL A 15 -0.01 2.57 -9.12
CA VAL A 15 -0.38 3.96 -9.42
C VAL A 15 0.73 4.68 -10.21
N ASP A 16 1.41 5.65 -9.62
CA ASP A 16 2.44 6.49 -10.26
C ASP A 16 3.86 5.92 -10.17
N LYS A 17 4.08 4.85 -9.40
CA LYS A 17 5.43 4.33 -9.09
C LYS A 17 5.59 2.86 -9.44
N SER A 18 6.81 2.51 -9.90
CA SER A 18 7.18 1.13 -10.21
C SER A 18 8.04 0.53 -9.09
N TYR A 19 7.53 -0.51 -8.45
CA TYR A 19 8.14 -1.15 -7.30
C TYR A 19 8.71 -2.52 -7.66
N ARG A 20 9.80 -2.89 -6.98
CA ARG A 20 10.18 -4.31 -6.93
C ARG A 20 9.29 -4.99 -5.90
N VAL A 21 8.61 -6.05 -6.31
CA VAL A 21 7.71 -6.81 -5.45
C VAL A 21 8.45 -8.03 -4.92
N ILE A 22 8.29 -8.33 -3.64
CA ILE A 22 8.87 -9.50 -2.99
C ILE A 22 7.81 -10.42 -2.36
N THR A 23 6.52 -10.14 -2.58
CA THR A 23 5.40 -10.91 -2.02
C THR A 23 5.54 -12.41 -2.26
N ASP A 24 5.89 -12.84 -3.48
CA ASP A 24 5.99 -14.26 -3.84
C ASP A 24 7.12 -15.01 -3.09
N ALA A 25 8.09 -14.27 -2.55
CA ALA A 25 9.17 -14.83 -1.74
C ALA A 25 8.78 -14.97 -0.25
N LEU A 26 7.59 -14.51 0.13
CA LEU A 26 7.11 -14.46 1.51
C LEU A 26 5.89 -15.38 1.71
N LYS A 27 5.84 -16.05 2.85
CA LYS A 27 4.61 -16.66 3.35
C LYS A 27 3.87 -15.64 4.20
N LEU A 28 2.91 -14.94 3.62
CA LEU A 28 2.28 -13.78 4.25
C LEU A 28 1.64 -14.11 5.61
N ASP A 29 1.06 -15.30 5.75
CA ASP A 29 0.48 -15.75 7.03
C ASP A 29 1.54 -15.92 8.13
N ASP A 30 2.73 -16.43 7.78
CA ASP A 30 3.85 -16.57 8.72
C ASP A 30 4.45 -15.20 9.06
N VAL A 31 4.47 -14.28 8.09
CA VAL A 31 5.02 -12.92 8.26
C VAL A 31 4.10 -12.06 9.12
N PHE A 32 2.79 -12.05 8.84
CA PHE A 32 1.86 -11.11 9.44
C PHE A 32 0.98 -11.72 10.54
N GLY A 33 0.66 -13.01 10.44
CA GLY A 33 -0.29 -13.66 11.34
C GLY A 33 -1.65 -12.99 11.33
N LYS A 34 -2.31 -12.95 12.49
CA LYS A 34 -3.60 -12.28 12.67
C LYS A 34 -3.44 -10.76 12.49
N LEU A 35 -4.30 -10.17 11.66
CA LEU A 35 -4.37 -8.74 11.40
C LEU A 35 -5.54 -8.11 12.15
N THR A 36 -5.29 -6.98 12.82
CA THR A 36 -6.33 -6.22 13.54
C THR A 36 -6.29 -4.75 13.19
N PHE A 37 -7.45 -4.17 12.96
CA PHE A 37 -7.58 -2.76 12.58
C PHE A 37 -7.18 -1.81 13.72
N ARG A 38 -6.48 -0.73 13.39
CA ARG A 38 -6.10 0.33 14.34
C ARG A 38 -6.68 1.68 13.97
N SER A 39 -6.47 2.13 12.74
CA SER A 39 -6.77 3.51 12.35
C SER A 39 -6.85 3.66 10.83
N ILE A 40 -7.60 4.68 10.41
CA ILE A 40 -7.49 5.27 9.08
C ILE A 40 -6.53 6.46 9.23
N GLU A 41 -5.38 6.40 8.55
CA GLU A 41 -4.39 7.50 8.58
C GLU A 41 -4.73 8.58 7.54
N GLY A 42 -5.45 8.20 6.49
CA GLY A 42 -5.97 9.10 5.46
C GLY A 42 -5.41 8.82 4.06
N ALA A 43 -5.75 9.68 3.12
CA ALA A 43 -5.34 9.59 1.73
C ALA A 43 -3.83 9.89 1.54
N GLU A 44 -3.11 8.99 0.87
CA GLU A 44 -1.74 9.21 0.42
C GLU A 44 -1.77 9.97 -0.91
N LEU A 45 -1.39 11.26 -0.89
CA LEU A 45 -1.37 12.09 -2.10
C LEU A 45 -0.18 11.76 -3.03
N ILE A 46 -0.41 11.96 -4.32
CA ILE A 46 0.63 11.95 -5.34
C ILE A 46 1.18 13.37 -5.48
N TYR A 47 2.50 13.46 -5.66
CA TYR A 47 3.23 14.71 -5.79
C TYR A 47 4.06 14.68 -7.07
N GLU A 48 4.20 15.83 -7.69
CA GLU A 48 5.06 16.04 -8.85
C GLU A 48 6.07 17.16 -8.61
N ASP A 49 7.18 17.11 -9.36
CA ASP A 49 8.22 18.14 -9.29
C ASP A 49 7.78 19.38 -10.09
N ASP A 50 7.56 20.49 -9.40
CA ASP A 50 7.44 21.81 -10.02
C ASP A 50 8.81 22.25 -10.54
N ARG A 51 9.01 22.09 -11.85
CA ARG A 51 10.28 22.44 -12.50
C ARG A 51 10.56 23.94 -12.59
N SER A 52 9.60 24.78 -12.19
CA SER A 52 9.77 26.23 -12.17
C SER A 52 10.42 26.72 -10.86
N GLN A 53 10.42 25.92 -9.80
CA GLN A 53 10.91 26.30 -8.47
C GLN A 53 11.89 25.28 -7.91
N ARG A 54 12.91 25.76 -7.19
CA ARG A 54 13.91 24.90 -6.53
C ARG A 54 13.98 25.19 -5.04
N ASN A 55 14.22 24.13 -4.27
CA ASN A 55 14.59 24.21 -2.86
C ASN A 55 16.04 24.66 -2.70
N ASP A 56 16.42 25.04 -1.47
CA ASP A 56 17.78 25.48 -1.14
C ASP A 56 18.85 24.40 -1.39
N ASP A 57 18.47 23.12 -1.34
CA ASP A 57 19.33 21.97 -1.64
C ASP A 57 19.47 21.68 -3.16
N GLY A 58 18.81 22.48 -4.00
CA GLY A 58 18.82 22.36 -5.45
C GLY A 58 17.83 21.35 -6.04
N SER A 59 17.06 20.63 -5.21
CA SER A 59 15.94 19.79 -5.66
C SER A 59 14.76 20.62 -6.16
N TYR A 60 13.85 20.03 -6.94
CA TYR A 60 12.62 20.71 -7.35
C TYR A 60 11.60 20.70 -6.21
N VAL A 61 10.79 21.75 -6.13
CA VAL A 61 9.66 21.80 -5.18
C VAL A 61 8.64 20.73 -5.56
N GLN A 62 8.13 19.98 -4.58
CA GLN A 62 7.07 19.01 -4.84
C GLN A 62 5.70 19.61 -4.56
N VAL A 63 4.81 19.55 -5.55
CA VAL A 63 3.42 20.04 -5.45
C VAL A 63 2.45 18.86 -5.54
N PRO A 64 1.38 18.83 -4.73
CA PRO A 64 0.39 17.76 -4.80
C PRO A 64 -0.38 17.84 -6.11
N THR A 65 -0.52 16.71 -6.81
CA THR A 65 -1.27 16.64 -8.08
C THR A 65 -2.79 16.68 -7.86
N GLY A 66 -3.24 16.45 -6.63
CA GLY A 66 -4.65 16.25 -6.29
C GLY A 66 -5.12 14.81 -6.47
N GLU A 67 -4.29 13.93 -7.03
CA GLU A 67 -4.57 12.50 -7.14
C GLU A 67 -4.14 11.75 -5.87
N VAL A 68 -4.90 10.72 -5.53
CA VAL A 68 -4.68 9.88 -4.34
C VAL A 68 -4.10 8.54 -4.80
N ARG A 69 -2.96 8.14 -4.22
CA ARG A 69 -2.35 6.82 -4.43
C ARG A 69 -3.14 5.71 -3.73
N GLY A 70 -3.79 6.02 -2.63
CA GLY A 70 -4.66 5.11 -1.89
C GLY A 70 -4.92 5.62 -0.48
N ILE A 71 -5.65 4.86 0.32
CA ILE A 71 -5.94 5.18 1.73
C ILE A 71 -5.02 4.37 2.63
N THR A 72 -4.24 5.06 3.45
CA THR A 72 -3.32 4.42 4.39
C THR A 72 -4.07 4.02 5.65
N LEU A 73 -3.94 2.74 6.03
CA LEU A 73 -4.52 2.16 7.24
C LEU A 73 -3.45 1.66 8.19
N GLY A 74 -3.63 1.94 9.48
CA GLY A 74 -2.88 1.30 10.55
C GLY A 74 -3.47 -0.08 10.84
N ILE A 75 -2.68 -1.13 10.61
CA ILE A 75 -3.06 -2.53 10.85
C ILE A 75 -2.02 -3.18 11.75
N HIS A 76 -2.44 -3.74 12.87
CA HIS A 76 -1.53 -4.47 13.74
C HIS A 76 -1.39 -5.93 13.34
N SER A 77 -0.14 -6.35 13.21
CA SER A 77 0.26 -7.73 12.95
C SER A 77 0.62 -8.44 14.25
N ALA A 78 0.02 -9.61 14.47
CA ALA A 78 0.31 -10.44 15.64
C ALA A 78 1.75 -10.99 15.65
N ASN A 79 2.34 -11.27 14.48
CA ASN A 79 3.66 -11.87 14.37
C ASN A 79 4.79 -10.83 14.33
N GLN A 80 4.55 -9.64 13.77
CA GLN A 80 5.53 -8.53 13.81
C GLN A 80 5.48 -7.77 15.14
N HIS A 81 4.40 -7.94 15.91
CA HIS A 81 4.16 -7.25 17.19
C HIS A 81 4.12 -5.72 17.08
N GLU A 82 3.83 -5.17 15.90
CA GLU A 82 3.78 -3.73 15.64
C GLU A 82 2.58 -3.33 14.79
N THR A 83 2.35 -2.02 14.67
CA THR A 83 1.38 -1.46 13.72
C THR A 83 2.09 -1.23 12.41
N LEU A 84 1.62 -1.91 11.37
CA LEU A 84 2.06 -1.78 10.00
C LEU A 84 1.12 -0.83 9.26
N PHE A 85 1.66 -0.10 8.30
CA PHE A 85 0.88 0.83 7.47
C PHE A 85 0.67 0.23 6.08
N PHE A 86 -0.58 -0.06 5.75
CA PHE A 86 -0.99 -0.58 4.44
C PHE A 86 -1.70 0.52 3.65
N THR A 87 -1.27 0.78 2.42
CA THR A 87 -1.99 1.64 1.49
C THR A 87 -2.99 0.79 0.70
N ILE A 88 -4.28 1.06 0.88
CA ILE A 88 -5.38 0.42 0.15
C ILE A 88 -5.62 1.18 -1.16
N VAL A 89 -5.47 0.50 -2.29
CA VAL A 89 -5.43 1.16 -3.61
C VAL A 89 -6.77 1.13 -4.37
N ASP A 90 -7.61 0.12 -4.11
CA ASP A 90 -8.87 -0.07 -4.87
C ASP A 90 -10.13 0.25 -4.05
N MET A 91 -9.98 0.93 -2.91
CA MET A 91 -11.11 1.40 -2.08
C MET A 91 -10.95 2.87 -1.70
N SER A 92 -12.05 3.61 -1.77
CA SER A 92 -12.13 4.98 -1.26
C SER A 92 -12.20 5.04 0.26
N GLU A 93 -11.89 6.21 0.84
CA GLU A 93 -11.98 6.42 2.29
C GLU A 93 -13.41 6.24 2.83
N GLN A 94 -14.41 6.63 2.03
CA GLN A 94 -15.81 6.43 2.36
C GLN A 94 -16.17 4.94 2.40
N GLU A 95 -15.77 4.16 1.39
CA GLU A 95 -16.04 2.71 1.37
C GLU A 95 -15.41 2.00 2.57
N ILE A 96 -14.20 2.39 2.97
CA ILE A 96 -13.54 1.83 4.15
C ILE A 96 -14.26 2.25 5.44
N THR A 97 -14.69 3.51 5.52
CA THR A 97 -15.45 4.03 6.67
C THR A 97 -16.80 3.32 6.81
N ASP A 98 -17.47 3.04 5.69
CA ASP A 98 -18.76 2.36 5.63
C ASP A 98 -18.68 0.89 6.06
N LEU A 99 -17.48 0.28 6.11
CA LEU A 99 -17.30 -1.02 6.73
C LEU A 99 -17.58 -0.98 8.24
N GLY A 100 -17.45 0.18 8.88
CA GLY A 100 -17.65 0.35 10.32
C GLY A 100 -16.70 -0.51 11.14
N LEU A 101 -15.41 -0.48 10.79
CA LEU A 101 -14.35 -1.21 11.49
C LEU A 101 -14.07 -0.59 12.85
N ASN A 102 -14.09 -1.40 13.91
CA ASN A 102 -13.74 -0.97 15.25
C ASN A 102 -12.27 -1.23 15.56
N TYR A 103 -11.73 -0.46 16.50
CA TYR A 103 -10.38 -0.68 17.00
C TYR A 103 -10.20 -2.12 17.51
N ARG A 104 -9.09 -2.77 17.14
CA ARG A 104 -8.76 -4.18 17.41
C ARG A 104 -9.66 -5.22 16.72
N GLU A 105 -10.58 -4.81 15.86
CA GLU A 105 -11.40 -5.74 15.09
C GLU A 105 -10.51 -6.53 14.12
N GLU A 106 -10.79 -7.82 13.97
CA GLU A 106 -10.02 -8.69 13.08
C GLU A 106 -10.43 -8.47 11.62
N VAL A 107 -9.43 -8.31 10.76
CA VAL A 107 -9.62 -7.95 9.35
C VAL A 107 -8.85 -8.88 8.43
N GLU A 108 -9.31 -8.95 7.18
CA GLU A 108 -8.60 -9.58 6.08
C GLU A 108 -8.28 -8.54 5.03
N LEU A 109 -7.04 -8.55 4.55
CA LEU A 109 -6.60 -7.75 3.42
C LEU A 109 -6.60 -8.61 2.16
N THR A 110 -6.96 -8.02 1.02
CA THR A 110 -7.03 -8.71 -0.27
C THR A 110 -5.83 -8.28 -1.13
N ASP A 111 -5.21 -9.25 -1.81
CA ASP A 111 -4.08 -9.03 -2.73
C ASP A 111 -2.95 -8.17 -2.13
N ILE A 112 -2.44 -8.60 -0.97
CA ILE A 112 -1.32 -7.91 -0.31
C ILE A 112 -0.09 -7.90 -1.22
N VAL A 113 0.49 -6.73 -1.40
CA VAL A 113 1.75 -6.53 -2.11
C VAL A 113 2.81 -5.96 -1.16
N VAL A 114 3.92 -6.68 -1.01
CA VAL A 114 5.10 -6.22 -0.28
C VAL A 114 6.13 -5.72 -1.28
N THR A 115 6.41 -4.43 -1.22
CA THR A 115 7.38 -3.79 -2.09
C THR A 115 8.71 -3.58 -1.36
N TYR A 116 9.80 -3.58 -2.12
CA TYR A 116 11.14 -3.33 -1.62
C TYR A 116 11.85 -2.29 -2.47
N SER A 117 12.51 -1.34 -1.81
CA SER A 117 13.33 -0.31 -2.43
C SER A 117 14.62 -0.12 -1.63
N ALA A 118 15.76 -0.27 -2.31
CA ALA A 118 17.07 0.05 -1.77
C ALA A 118 17.56 1.34 -2.43
N ILE A 119 17.34 2.47 -1.79
CA ILE A 119 17.82 3.78 -2.27
C ILE A 119 18.85 4.28 -1.27
N GLY A 120 20.08 4.52 -1.74
CA GLY A 120 21.11 5.19 -0.93
C GLY A 120 21.51 4.46 0.35
N ARG A 121 21.58 3.11 0.34
CA ARG A 121 21.80 2.23 1.51
C ARG A 121 20.66 2.19 2.52
N ASN A 122 19.52 2.80 2.22
CA ASN A 122 18.31 2.65 3.02
C ASN A 122 17.40 1.59 2.39
N ASP A 123 17.20 0.50 3.12
CA ASP A 123 16.28 -0.58 2.76
C ASP A 123 14.89 -0.22 3.25
N ASN A 124 14.04 0.22 2.34
CA ASN A 124 12.65 0.58 2.64
C ASN A 124 11.70 -0.44 2.01
N TYR A 125 10.69 -0.82 2.78
CA TYR A 125 9.55 -1.57 2.27
C TYR A 125 8.29 -0.71 2.36
N ARG A 126 7.32 -1.00 1.49
CA ARG A 126 5.96 -0.47 1.61
C ARG A 126 4.96 -1.59 1.40
N LEU A 127 3.85 -1.50 2.10
CA LEU A 127 2.79 -2.49 2.08
C LEU A 127 1.57 -1.91 1.36
N TYR A 128 1.10 -2.63 0.36
CA TYR A 128 -0.12 -2.32 -0.36
C TYR A 128 -1.09 -3.48 -0.24
N ALA A 129 -2.37 -3.19 -0.42
CA ALA A 129 -3.40 -4.20 -0.62
C ALA A 129 -4.48 -3.59 -1.53
N SER A 130 -5.19 -4.43 -2.28
CA SER A 130 -6.32 -3.95 -3.08
C SER A 130 -7.48 -3.50 -2.20
N GLY A 131 -7.78 -4.25 -1.14
CA GLY A 131 -8.93 -3.95 -0.27
C GLY A 131 -8.78 -4.50 1.14
N ILE A 132 -9.70 -4.07 2.02
CA ILE A 132 -9.86 -4.53 3.40
C ILE A 132 -11.30 -4.95 3.64
N LYS A 133 -11.50 -5.98 4.46
CA LYS A 133 -12.82 -6.42 4.93
C LYS A 133 -12.77 -6.92 6.36
N LYS A 134 -13.92 -6.96 7.01
CA LYS A 134 -14.09 -7.66 8.29
C LYS A 134 -13.86 -9.14 8.09
N LYS A 135 -13.10 -9.77 8.99
CA LYS A 135 -12.90 -11.21 8.93
C LYS A 135 -14.23 -11.94 9.14
N GLY A 136 -14.55 -12.87 8.24
CA GLY A 136 -15.83 -13.60 8.26
C GLY A 136 -17.00 -12.86 7.61
N ALA A 137 -16.80 -11.66 7.05
CA ALA A 137 -17.79 -11.04 6.17
C ALA A 137 -17.80 -11.76 4.81
N THR A 138 -18.99 -12.08 4.29
CA THR A 138 -19.15 -12.54 2.91
C THR A 138 -18.62 -11.47 1.96
N PRO A 139 -17.87 -11.85 0.90
CA PRO A 139 -17.42 -10.88 -0.09
C PRO A 139 -18.65 -10.18 -0.67
N LYS A 140 -18.73 -8.86 -0.55
CA LYS A 140 -19.51 -8.10 -1.51
C LYS A 140 -18.68 -8.12 -2.78
N ASP A 141 -19.21 -8.72 -3.84
CA ASP A 141 -18.61 -8.63 -5.18
C ASP A 141 -18.31 -7.16 -5.45
N HIS A 142 -17.03 -6.78 -5.40
CA HIS A 142 -16.56 -5.60 -6.09
C HIS A 142 -16.60 -5.96 -7.58
N ALA A 143 -17.80 -5.92 -8.15
CA ALA A 143 -17.97 -5.96 -9.59
C ALA A 143 -17.17 -4.78 -10.13
N LYS A 144 -16.04 -5.09 -10.78
CA LYS A 144 -15.39 -4.18 -11.72
C LYS A 144 -16.51 -3.59 -12.56
N ALA A 145 -16.75 -2.29 -12.41
CA ALA A 145 -17.47 -1.54 -13.41
C ALA A 145 -16.58 -1.60 -14.67
N GLU A 146 -16.86 -2.59 -15.53
CA GLU A 146 -16.35 -2.60 -16.88
C GLU A 146 -16.79 -1.29 -17.55
N ASP A 147 -15.82 -0.43 -17.77
CA ASP A 147 -15.97 0.79 -18.53
C ASP A 147 -16.36 0.40 -19.97
N LYS A 148 -17.66 0.49 -20.27
CA LYS A 148 -18.16 0.54 -21.64
C LYS A 148 -18.52 1.98 -21.96
N LYS A 149 -17.62 2.67 -22.63
CA LYS A 149 -17.99 3.67 -23.63
C LYS A 149 -16.97 3.81 -24.74
#